data_AF-A0AAN8XJ94-F1
#
_entry.id   AF-A0AAN8XJ94-F1
#
_cell.length_a   1.000
_cell.length_b   1.000
_cell.length_c   1.000
_cell.angle_alpha   90.00
_cell.angle_beta   90.00
_cell.angle_gamma   90.00
#
_symmetry.space_group_name_H-M   'P 1'
#
loop_
_entity.id
_entity.type
_entity.pdbx_description
1 polymer ?
#
loop_
_entity_poly.entity_id
_entity_poly.type
_entity_poly.pdbx_seq_one_letter_code
_entity_poly.pdbx_strand_id
1 'polypeptide(L)'
;VCRELHYSEEICANLTQHEEEQIIVQKGVTLINMYRQLLTAVPNIVFVIFIGSWSDKYGRKLPLTLPLFGSFLGTLLLLMNAYWITFPALYILIADVPQVFTGGFITMLMAAYSYVADLTKVRSRTTRIAVMDFCMVLGAPVGIWLSNWIYYKLSYIGIYGISASIFFSAIAYSLLRIEDTRGPFSKLHLEHEEFAQRPSNMLKDFFDVQHVKDVYSTCFKLRPNKGRGKILSLIGNLFFGILAF
;
A
#
# COMPACT_ATOMS: atom_id res chain seq x y z
N VAL A 1 21.47 -11.93 -4.52
CA VAL A 1 22.40 -11.19 -5.39
C VAL A 1 23.85 -11.40 -4.97
N CYS A 2 24.40 -10.76 -3.92
CA CYS A 2 25.83 -10.92 -3.58
C CYS A 2 26.26 -12.40 -3.39
N ARG A 3 25.44 -13.17 -2.65
CA ARG A 3 25.65 -14.61 -2.46
C ARG A 3 25.42 -15.47 -3.71
N GLU A 4 24.54 -15.04 -4.63
CA GLU A 4 24.29 -15.76 -5.89
C GLU A 4 25.44 -15.59 -6.89
N LEU A 5 26.20 -14.51 -6.76
CA LEU A 5 27.43 -14.28 -7.53
C LEU A 5 28.63 -15.03 -6.95
N HIS A 6 28.43 -15.88 -5.93
CA HIS A 6 29.46 -16.67 -5.27
C HIS A 6 30.61 -15.86 -4.65
N TYR A 7 30.38 -14.59 -4.29
CA TYR A 7 31.35 -13.81 -3.53
C TYR A 7 31.46 -14.29 -2.08
N SER A 8 32.64 -14.10 -1.47
CA SER A 8 32.89 -14.48 -0.08
C SER A 8 32.06 -13.63 0.90
N GLU A 9 31.78 -14.17 2.11
CA GLU A 9 31.01 -13.42 3.11
C GLU A 9 31.71 -12.14 3.58
N GLU A 10 33.05 -12.11 3.56
CA GLU A 10 33.83 -10.89 3.87
C GLU A 10 33.59 -9.78 2.84
N ILE A 11 33.58 -10.11 1.54
CA ILE A 11 33.30 -9.15 0.47
C ILE A 11 31.84 -8.67 0.58
N CYS A 12 30.88 -9.58 0.79
CA CYS A 12 29.47 -9.20 0.93
C CYS A 12 29.18 -8.38 2.19
N ALA A 13 29.95 -8.55 3.27
CA ALA A 13 29.81 -7.77 4.49
C ALA A 13 30.41 -6.34 4.35
N ASN A 14 31.40 -6.17 3.47
CA ASN A 14 32.15 -4.92 3.31
C ASN A 14 32.18 -4.43 1.85
N LEU A 15 31.02 -4.49 1.18
CA LEU A 15 30.85 -4.05 -0.23
C LEU A 15 31.34 -2.63 -0.48
N THR A 16 31.28 -1.74 0.53
CA THR A 16 31.74 -0.35 0.43
C THR A 16 33.23 -0.19 0.18
N GLN A 17 34.05 -1.21 0.45
CA GLN A 17 35.50 -1.20 0.18
C GLN A 17 35.85 -1.87 -1.16
N HIS A 18 34.85 -2.42 -1.87
CA HIS A 18 34.99 -3.22 -3.08
C HIS A 18 34.14 -2.62 -4.21
N GLU A 19 34.64 -1.55 -4.84
CA GLU A 19 33.85 -0.75 -5.80
C GLU A 19 33.37 -1.57 -7.02
N GLU A 20 34.20 -2.46 -7.57
CA GLU A 20 33.82 -3.25 -8.74
C GLU A 20 32.71 -4.26 -8.43
N GLU A 21 32.85 -5.01 -7.33
CA GLU A 21 31.87 -5.97 -6.84
C GLU A 21 30.58 -5.26 -6.40
N GLN A 22 30.70 -4.10 -5.76
CA GLN A 22 29.56 -3.25 -5.41
C GLN A 22 28.76 -2.85 -6.65
N ILE A 23 29.40 -2.40 -7.72
CA ILE A 23 28.71 -2.02 -8.96
C ILE A 23 27.93 -3.21 -9.54
N ILE A 24 28.50 -4.41 -9.54
CA ILE A 24 27.85 -5.62 -10.07
C ILE A 24 26.65 -6.01 -9.20
N VAL A 25 26.81 -6.04 -7.88
CA VAL A 25 25.72 -6.36 -6.94
C VAL A 25 24.60 -5.32 -7.03
N GLN A 26 24.95 -4.03 -7.09
CA GLN A 26 23.98 -2.94 -7.18
C GLN A 26 23.18 -2.99 -8.48
N LYS A 27 23.80 -3.38 -9.61
CA LYS A 27 23.08 -3.61 -10.88
C LYS A 27 22.04 -4.72 -10.74
N GLY A 28 22.41 -5.86 -10.13
CA GLY A 28 21.47 -6.97 -9.90
C GLY A 28 20.31 -6.58 -8.97
N VAL A 29 20.61 -5.89 -7.86
CA VAL A 29 19.59 -5.40 -6.91
C VAL A 29 18.64 -4.40 -7.58
N THR A 30 19.19 -3.45 -8.34
CA THR A 30 18.39 -2.46 -9.08
C THR A 30 17.45 -3.12 -10.07
N LEU A 31 17.94 -4.12 -10.81
CA LEU A 31 17.13 -4.86 -11.78
C LEU A 31 15.99 -5.64 -11.11
N ILE A 32 16.26 -6.32 -9.99
CA ILE A 32 15.20 -6.98 -9.20
C ILE A 32 14.19 -5.95 -8.70
N ASN A 33 14.63 -4.83 -8.14
CA ASN A 33 13.74 -3.77 -7.65
C ASN A 33 12.90 -3.17 -8.78
N MET A 34 13.46 -2.99 -9.97
CA MET A 34 12.71 -2.53 -11.14
C MET A 34 11.57 -3.50 -11.48
N TYR A 35 11.84 -4.81 -11.51
CA TYR A 35 10.80 -5.82 -11.71
C TYR A 35 9.75 -5.81 -10.60
N ARG A 36 10.14 -5.64 -9.33
CA ARG A 36 9.19 -5.49 -8.20
C ARG A 36 8.26 -4.30 -8.41
N GLN A 37 8.80 -3.15 -8.77
CA GLN A 37 8.01 -1.94 -9.01
C GLN A 37 7.03 -2.13 -10.17
N LEU A 38 7.46 -2.75 -11.28
CA LEU A 38 6.57 -3.03 -12.42
C LEU A 38 5.47 -4.04 -12.05
N LEU A 39 5.82 -5.12 -11.37
CA LEU A 39 4.89 -6.17 -10.94
C LEU A 39 3.85 -5.65 -9.93
N THR A 40 4.22 -4.68 -9.10
CA THR A 40 3.32 -4.11 -8.10
C THR A 40 2.52 -2.93 -8.61
N ALA A 41 3.13 -2.00 -9.35
CA ALA A 41 2.48 -0.75 -9.78
C ALA A 41 1.34 -1.01 -10.77
N VAL A 42 1.58 -1.82 -11.80
CA VAL A 42 0.58 -2.02 -12.89
C VAL A 42 -0.72 -2.63 -12.34
N PRO A 43 -0.71 -3.74 -11.59
CA PRO A 43 -1.95 -4.32 -11.11
C PRO A 43 -2.58 -3.49 -9.99
N ASN A 44 -1.79 -2.80 -9.16
CA ASN A 44 -2.34 -1.91 -8.13
C ASN A 44 -3.12 -0.74 -8.74
N ILE A 45 -2.68 -0.16 -9.85
CA ILE A 45 -3.43 0.90 -10.56
C ILE A 45 -4.80 0.37 -10.99
N VAL A 46 -4.84 -0.82 -11.58
CA VAL A 46 -6.09 -1.47 -11.98
C VAL A 46 -6.97 -1.72 -10.77
N PHE A 47 -6.41 -2.33 -9.71
CA PHE A 47 -7.13 -2.66 -8.48
C PHE A 47 -7.72 -1.43 -7.79
N VAL A 48 -6.97 -0.32 -7.73
CA VAL A 48 -7.40 0.94 -7.08
C VAL A 48 -8.65 1.53 -7.75
N ILE A 49 -8.79 1.42 -9.07
CA ILE A 49 -9.97 1.93 -9.79
C ILE A 49 -11.23 1.16 -9.38
N PHE A 50 -11.14 -0.17 -9.26
CA PHE A 50 -12.26 -1.02 -8.84
C PHE A 50 -12.56 -0.86 -7.35
N ILE A 51 -11.54 -0.94 -6.48
CA ILE A 51 -11.73 -0.86 -5.02
C ILE A 51 -12.21 0.53 -4.59
N GLY A 52 -11.87 1.61 -5.31
CA GLY A 52 -12.30 2.96 -4.98
C GLY A 52 -13.82 3.09 -4.99
N SER A 53 -14.43 2.80 -6.12
CA SER A 53 -15.89 2.82 -6.30
C SER A 53 -16.60 1.74 -5.46
N TRP A 54 -16.01 0.55 -5.35
CA TRP A 54 -16.52 -0.50 -4.47
C TRP A 54 -16.53 -0.05 -2.99
N SER A 55 -15.48 0.62 -2.54
CA SER A 55 -15.38 1.12 -1.16
C SER A 55 -16.39 2.22 -0.83
N ASP A 56 -16.84 2.98 -1.83
CA ASP A 56 -17.91 3.96 -1.65
C ASP A 56 -19.25 3.28 -1.33
N LYS A 57 -19.49 2.09 -1.90
CA LYS A 57 -20.75 1.33 -1.79
C LYS A 57 -20.77 0.36 -0.59
N TYR A 58 -19.68 -0.33 -0.34
CA TYR A 58 -19.63 -1.44 0.63
C TYR A 58 -19.00 -1.09 1.98
N GLY A 59 -18.33 0.05 2.08
CA GLY A 59 -17.64 0.47 3.29
C GLY A 59 -16.13 0.59 3.12
N ARG A 60 -15.48 1.13 4.14
CA ARG A 60 -14.06 1.51 4.13
C ARG A 60 -13.16 0.56 4.92
N LYS A 61 -13.73 -0.30 5.76
CA LYS A 61 -12.98 -1.21 6.62
C LYS A 61 -12.22 -2.28 5.84
N LEU A 62 -12.87 -2.91 4.87
CA LEU A 62 -12.26 -3.95 4.04
C LEU A 62 -11.09 -3.41 3.19
N PRO A 63 -11.25 -2.31 2.43
CA PRO A 63 -10.15 -1.70 1.68
C PRO A 63 -8.98 -1.22 2.55
N LEU A 64 -9.22 -0.93 3.83
CA LEU A 64 -8.17 -0.55 4.77
C LEU A 64 -7.45 -1.79 5.35
N THR A 65 -8.17 -2.87 5.62
CA THR A 65 -7.63 -4.07 6.29
C THR A 65 -6.99 -5.04 5.31
N LEU A 66 -7.53 -5.17 4.10
CA LEU A 66 -7.06 -6.13 3.11
C LEU A 66 -5.58 -5.92 2.72
N PRO A 67 -5.10 -4.68 2.44
CA PRO A 67 -3.69 -4.44 2.16
C PRO A 67 -2.76 -4.74 3.34
N LEU A 68 -3.22 -4.55 4.58
CA LEU A 68 -2.45 -4.90 5.78
C LEU A 68 -2.24 -6.41 5.85
N PHE A 69 -3.28 -7.18 5.53
CA PHE A 69 -3.20 -8.65 5.46
C PHE A 69 -2.24 -9.13 4.37
N GLY A 70 -2.28 -8.54 3.17
CA GLY A 70 -1.31 -8.85 2.12
C GLY A 70 0.12 -8.50 2.50
N SER A 71 0.32 -7.36 3.16
CA SER A 71 1.64 -6.94 3.65
C SER A 71 2.16 -7.86 4.76
N PHE A 72 1.28 -8.35 5.64
CA PHE A 72 1.61 -9.37 6.63
C PHE A 72 2.08 -10.68 5.97
N LEU A 73 1.30 -11.21 5.03
CA LEU A 73 1.66 -12.43 4.30
C LEU A 73 2.97 -12.27 3.52
N GLY A 74 3.16 -11.13 2.83
CA GLY A 74 4.41 -10.83 2.13
C GLY A 74 5.61 -10.77 3.07
N THR A 75 5.44 -10.19 4.27
CA THR A 75 6.49 -10.17 5.30
C THR A 75 6.81 -11.57 5.82
N LEU A 76 5.82 -12.45 5.96
CA LEU A 76 6.07 -13.86 6.32
C LEU A 76 6.85 -14.60 5.24
N LEU A 77 6.56 -14.34 3.95
CA LEU A 77 7.32 -14.92 2.84
C LEU A 77 8.76 -14.42 2.81
N LEU A 78 9.00 -13.14 3.13
CA LEU A 78 10.35 -12.60 3.30
C LEU A 78 11.07 -13.21 4.51
N LEU A 79 10.35 -13.43 5.61
CA LEU A 79 10.90 -14.11 6.79
C LEU A 79 11.30 -15.55 6.45
N MET A 80 10.48 -16.27 5.69
CA MET A 80 10.79 -17.60 5.17
C MET A 80 12.05 -17.57 4.28
N ASN A 81 12.14 -16.59 3.36
CA ASN A 81 13.32 -16.41 2.52
C ASN A 81 14.58 -16.08 3.33
N ALA A 82 14.46 -15.29 4.40
CA ALA A 82 15.57 -14.97 5.30
C ALA A 82 16.02 -16.18 6.14
N TYR A 83 15.10 -17.08 6.49
CA TYR A 83 15.40 -18.31 7.23
C TYR A 83 16.06 -19.36 6.33
N TRP A 84 15.53 -19.58 5.13
CA TRP A 84 16.09 -20.50 4.15
C TRP A 84 17.00 -19.77 3.17
N ILE A 85 18.25 -19.60 3.59
CA ILE A 85 19.31 -18.88 2.88
C ILE A 85 19.61 -19.44 1.47
N THR A 86 19.13 -20.66 1.16
CA THR A 86 19.29 -21.33 -0.14
C THR A 86 18.37 -20.81 -1.25
N PHE A 87 17.36 -19.98 -0.95
CA PHE A 87 16.46 -19.49 -2.00
C PHE A 87 17.11 -18.40 -2.88
N PRO A 88 16.86 -18.42 -4.20
CA PRO A 88 17.28 -17.35 -5.11
C PRO A 88 16.70 -15.99 -4.71
N ALA A 89 17.40 -14.90 -5.02
CA ALA A 89 16.93 -13.53 -4.76
C ALA A 89 15.64 -13.21 -5.52
N LEU A 90 15.35 -13.92 -6.61
CA LEU A 90 14.07 -13.81 -7.34
C LEU A 90 12.86 -14.22 -6.49
N TYR A 91 13.02 -15.02 -5.44
CA TYR A 91 11.92 -15.38 -4.54
C TYR A 91 11.35 -14.17 -3.78
N ILE A 92 12.10 -13.08 -3.68
CA ILE A 92 11.62 -11.80 -3.15
C ILE A 92 10.44 -11.26 -3.97
N LEU A 93 10.40 -11.53 -5.28
CA LEU A 93 9.28 -11.13 -6.14
C LEU A 93 7.97 -11.82 -5.74
N ILE A 94 8.06 -13.08 -5.29
CA ILE A 94 6.90 -13.86 -4.84
C ILE A 94 6.31 -13.27 -3.56
N ALA A 95 7.16 -12.69 -2.70
CA ALA A 95 6.71 -12.05 -1.47
C ALA A 95 5.82 -10.81 -1.71
N ASP A 96 5.91 -10.17 -2.87
CA ASP A 96 5.06 -9.03 -3.21
C ASP A 96 3.68 -9.44 -3.72
N VAL A 97 3.53 -10.68 -4.22
CA VAL A 97 2.30 -11.18 -4.83
C VAL A 97 1.07 -11.02 -3.92
N PRO A 98 1.12 -11.40 -2.62
CA PRO A 98 -0.02 -11.18 -1.72
C PRO A 98 -0.39 -9.70 -1.56
N GLN A 99 0.59 -8.79 -1.61
CA GLN A 99 0.33 -7.35 -1.50
C GLN A 99 -0.37 -6.82 -2.75
N VAL A 100 -0.01 -7.31 -3.94
CA VAL A 100 -0.62 -6.93 -5.21
C VAL A 100 -2.10 -7.32 -5.26
N PHE A 101 -2.44 -8.54 -4.85
CA PHE A 101 -3.84 -9.01 -4.87
C PHE A 101 -4.73 -8.40 -3.80
N THR A 102 -4.14 -7.74 -2.81
CA THR A 102 -4.86 -7.07 -1.73
C THR A 102 -4.97 -5.56 -1.90
N GLY A 103 -4.44 -5.01 -3.00
CA GLY A 103 -4.51 -3.60 -3.38
C GLY A 103 -3.35 -2.73 -2.89
N GLY A 104 -2.45 -3.30 -2.08
CA GLY A 104 -1.20 -2.68 -1.65
C GLY A 104 -1.33 -1.33 -0.94
N PHE A 105 -0.19 -0.64 -0.83
CA PHE A 105 -0.06 0.61 -0.07
C PHE A 105 -1.00 1.71 -0.56
N ILE A 106 -1.20 1.83 -1.88
CA ILE A 106 -2.04 2.88 -2.47
C ILE A 106 -3.52 2.71 -2.10
N THR A 107 -4.04 1.48 -2.11
CA THR A 107 -5.42 1.19 -1.70
C THR A 107 -5.64 1.52 -0.22
N MET A 108 -4.66 1.17 0.63
CA MET A 108 -4.71 1.51 2.05
C MET A 108 -4.75 3.02 2.28
N LEU A 109 -3.90 3.78 1.57
CA LEU A 109 -3.91 5.24 1.66
C LEU A 109 -5.24 5.83 1.19
N MET A 110 -5.74 5.40 0.04
CA MET A 110 -7.04 5.84 -0.48
C MET A 110 -8.16 5.58 0.54
N ALA A 111 -8.20 4.38 1.12
CA ALA A 111 -9.16 4.02 2.15
C ALA A 111 -9.01 4.89 3.42
N ALA A 112 -7.78 5.15 3.86
CA ALA A 112 -7.49 5.96 5.04
C ALA A 112 -7.91 7.43 4.87
N TYR A 113 -7.54 8.08 3.75
CA TYR A 113 -7.96 9.45 3.45
C TYR A 113 -9.49 9.55 3.36
N SER A 114 -10.13 8.58 2.71
CA SER A 114 -11.60 8.54 2.58
C SER A 114 -12.29 8.34 3.92
N TYR A 115 -11.75 7.46 4.77
CA TYR A 115 -12.25 7.22 6.12
C TYR A 115 -12.14 8.46 7.02
N VAL A 116 -10.99 9.15 6.99
CA VAL A 116 -10.81 10.41 7.71
C VAL A 116 -11.76 11.48 7.17
N ALA A 117 -11.94 11.57 5.85
CA ALA A 117 -12.85 12.54 5.24
C ALA A 117 -14.31 12.30 5.66
N ASP A 118 -14.74 11.04 5.76
CA ASP A 118 -16.08 10.64 6.20
C ASP A 118 -16.35 10.98 7.67
N LEU A 119 -15.37 10.83 8.57
CA LEU A 119 -15.53 11.09 10.01
C LEU A 119 -15.33 12.55 10.43
N THR A 120 -14.83 13.41 9.54
CA THR A 120 -14.37 14.75 9.91
C THR A 120 -15.19 15.86 9.30
N LYS A 121 -15.45 16.90 10.10
CA LYS A 121 -16.07 18.14 9.63
C LYS A 121 -15.08 18.90 8.74
N VAL A 122 -15.61 19.64 7.75
CA VAL A 122 -14.82 20.38 6.75
C VAL A 122 -13.71 21.24 7.37
N ARG A 123 -13.97 21.89 8.52
CA ARG A 123 -13.01 22.76 9.21
C ARG A 123 -11.82 22.03 9.83
N SER A 124 -11.99 20.78 10.30
CA SER A 124 -10.93 20.01 10.97
C SER A 124 -10.31 18.91 10.11
N ARG A 125 -10.86 18.67 8.91
CA ARG A 125 -10.40 17.67 7.96
C ARG A 125 -8.94 17.88 7.58
N THR A 126 -8.56 19.11 7.22
CA THR A 126 -7.18 19.44 6.80
C THR A 126 -6.16 19.13 7.90
N THR A 127 -6.45 19.49 9.16
CA THR A 127 -5.55 19.23 10.29
C THR A 127 -5.36 17.73 10.53
N ARG A 128 -6.43 16.94 10.45
CA ARG A 128 -6.34 15.49 10.67
C ARG A 128 -5.60 14.77 9.55
N ILE A 129 -5.81 15.21 8.31
CA ILE A 129 -5.03 14.72 7.16
C ILE A 129 -3.55 15.07 7.32
N ALA A 130 -3.23 16.30 7.72
CA ALA A 130 -1.85 16.72 7.95
C ALA A 130 -1.14 15.89 9.05
N VAL A 131 -1.85 15.54 10.14
CA VAL A 131 -1.30 14.65 11.18
C VAL A 131 -1.04 13.25 10.62
N MET A 132 -1.94 12.72 9.78
CA MET A 132 -1.77 11.42 9.15
C MET A 132 -0.55 11.41 8.21
N ASP A 133 -0.40 12.44 7.37
CA ASP A 133 0.74 12.59 6.47
C ASP A 133 2.05 12.72 7.26
N PHE A 134 2.05 13.48 8.34
CA PHE A 134 3.19 13.59 9.24
C PHE A 134 3.61 12.23 9.82
N CYS A 135 2.67 11.43 10.32
CA CYS A 135 2.96 10.09 10.83
C CYS A 135 3.53 9.17 9.74
N MET A 136 3.01 9.26 8.51
CA MET A 136 3.48 8.47 7.39
C MET A 136 4.93 8.83 7.01
N VAL A 137 5.23 10.12 6.87
CA VAL A 137 6.57 10.60 6.53
C VAL A 137 7.57 10.31 7.65
N LEU A 138 7.15 10.43 8.91
CA LEU A 138 7.98 10.11 10.07
C LEU A 138 8.28 8.61 10.19
N GLY A 139 7.37 7.74 9.71
CA GLY A 139 7.54 6.29 9.78
C GLY A 139 8.77 5.78 9.02
N ALA A 140 9.11 6.37 7.88
CA ALA A 140 10.26 5.96 7.06
C ALA A 140 11.63 6.13 7.77
N PRO A 141 12.03 7.32 8.25
CA PRO A 141 13.31 7.49 8.92
C PRO A 141 13.39 6.71 10.24
N VAL A 142 12.30 6.65 11.00
CA VAL A 142 12.24 5.85 12.24
C VAL A 142 12.41 4.36 11.94
N GLY A 143 11.76 3.88 10.87
CA GLY A 143 11.90 2.50 10.40
C GLY A 143 13.33 2.16 10.00
N ILE A 144 14.00 3.02 9.22
CA ILE A 144 15.39 2.83 8.79
C ILE A 144 16.34 2.82 9.99
N TRP A 145 16.15 3.76 10.92
CA TRP A 145 16.97 3.84 12.13
C TRP A 145 16.81 2.57 13.00
N LEU A 146 15.57 2.15 13.26
CA LEU A 146 15.27 0.93 14.00
C LEU A 146 15.79 -0.32 13.27
N SER A 147 15.63 -0.40 11.94
CA SER A 147 16.06 -1.58 11.18
C SER A 147 17.56 -1.78 11.24
N ASN A 148 18.35 -0.71 11.19
CA ASN A 148 19.81 -0.81 11.33
C ASN A 148 20.23 -1.34 12.71
N TRP A 149 19.57 -0.88 13.77
CA TRP A 149 19.83 -1.35 15.13
C TRP A 149 19.39 -2.81 15.35
N ILE A 150 18.22 -3.18 14.84
CA ILE A 150 17.70 -4.56 14.91
C ILE A 150 18.58 -5.49 14.10
N TYR A 151 19.01 -5.08 12.90
CA TYR A 151 19.87 -5.86 12.03
C TYR A 151 21.15 -6.30 12.73
N TYR A 152 21.79 -5.38 13.45
CA TYR A 152 23.03 -5.65 14.18
C TYR A 152 22.87 -6.76 15.24
N LYS A 153 21.68 -6.91 15.83
CA LYS A 153 21.43 -7.86 16.93
C LYS A 153 20.78 -9.17 16.48
N LEU A 154 19.83 -9.10 15.55
CA LEU A 154 18.90 -10.19 15.22
C LEU A 154 18.90 -10.53 13.73
N SER A 155 19.80 -9.93 12.94
CA SER A 155 19.88 -10.10 11.49
C SER A 155 18.53 -9.79 10.79
N TYR A 156 18.36 -10.25 9.56
CA TYR A 156 17.13 -10.08 8.77
C TYR A 156 15.92 -10.79 9.39
N ILE A 157 16.14 -11.90 10.11
CA ILE A 157 15.08 -12.66 10.78
C ILE A 157 14.37 -11.78 11.83
N GLY A 158 15.13 -11.04 12.63
CA GLY A 158 14.57 -10.11 13.62
C GLY A 158 13.76 -8.98 12.99
N ILE A 159 14.27 -8.42 11.89
CA ILE A 159 13.58 -7.33 11.17
C ILE A 159 12.22 -7.81 10.68
N TYR A 160 12.18 -8.90 9.91
CA TYR A 160 10.91 -9.40 9.35
C TYR A 160 9.97 -9.95 10.43
N GLY A 161 10.49 -10.55 11.50
CA GLY A 161 9.67 -11.01 12.64
C GLY A 161 8.99 -9.85 13.38
N ILE A 162 9.72 -8.76 13.65
CA ILE A 162 9.16 -7.56 14.28
C ILE A 162 8.14 -6.89 13.34
N SER A 163 8.48 -6.74 12.05
CA SER A 163 7.54 -6.19 11.05
C SER A 163 6.25 -7.00 10.96
N ALA A 164 6.32 -8.34 10.94
CA ALA A 164 5.14 -9.20 10.93
C ALA A 164 4.28 -9.00 12.18
N SER A 165 4.91 -8.84 13.35
CA SER A 165 4.21 -8.57 14.61
C SER A 165 3.49 -7.21 14.60
N ILE A 166 4.12 -6.17 14.04
CA ILE A 166 3.50 -4.85 13.86
C ILE A 166 2.31 -4.94 12.91
N PHE A 167 2.45 -5.60 11.75
CA PHE A 167 1.33 -5.80 10.83
C PHE A 167 0.19 -6.59 11.46
N PHE A 168 0.49 -7.64 12.21
CA PHE A 168 -0.52 -8.42 12.93
C PHE A 168 -1.29 -7.54 13.94
N SER A 169 -0.57 -6.72 14.70
CA SER A 169 -1.19 -5.77 15.64
C SER A 169 -2.06 -4.72 14.94
N ALA A 170 -1.64 -4.24 13.76
CA ALA A 170 -2.40 -3.30 12.95
C ALA A 170 -3.68 -3.94 12.37
N ILE A 171 -3.59 -5.20 11.92
CA ILE A 171 -4.76 -5.97 11.47
C ILE A 171 -5.74 -6.17 12.63
N ALA A 172 -5.25 -6.59 13.80
CA ALA A 172 -6.08 -6.77 14.99
C ALA A 172 -6.76 -5.46 15.40
N TYR A 173 -6.00 -4.34 15.42
CA TYR A 173 -6.56 -3.02 15.68
C TYR A 173 -7.62 -2.63 14.64
N SER A 174 -7.35 -2.83 13.35
CA SER A 174 -8.31 -2.55 12.27
C SER A 174 -9.60 -3.34 12.43
N LEU A 175 -9.50 -4.64 12.72
CA LEU A 175 -10.67 -5.51 12.87
C LEU A 175 -11.50 -5.15 14.11
N LEU A 176 -10.86 -4.80 15.23
CA LEU A 176 -11.54 -4.56 16.50
C LEU A 176 -12.04 -3.12 16.68
N ARG A 177 -11.31 -2.13 16.17
CA ARG A 177 -11.59 -0.70 16.44
C ARG A 177 -12.14 0.07 15.27
N ILE A 178 -11.87 -0.36 14.03
CA ILE A 178 -12.36 0.36 12.85
C ILE A 178 -13.75 -0.15 12.53
N GLU A 179 -14.71 0.75 12.59
CA GLU A 179 -16.09 0.51 12.18
C GLU A 179 -16.30 1.02 10.76
N ASP A 180 -17.18 0.40 10.00
CA ASP A 180 -17.50 0.90 8.67
C ASP A 180 -18.22 2.24 8.75
N THR A 181 -17.78 3.22 7.95
CA THR A 181 -18.43 4.53 7.81
C THR A 181 -19.58 4.51 6.80
N ARG A 182 -19.56 3.57 5.85
CA ARG A 182 -20.49 3.46 4.72
C ARG A 182 -20.91 2.01 4.48
N GLY A 183 -21.95 1.84 3.68
CA GLY A 183 -22.43 0.54 3.22
C GLY A 183 -23.36 -0.17 4.21
N PRO A 184 -23.86 -1.37 3.84
CA PRO A 184 -24.90 -2.08 4.58
C PRO A 184 -24.45 -2.58 5.97
N PHE A 185 -23.16 -2.48 6.28
CA PHE A 185 -22.56 -2.88 7.55
C PHE A 185 -22.16 -1.68 8.45
N SER A 186 -22.41 -0.44 8.01
CA SER A 186 -22.13 0.76 8.80
C SER A 186 -23.10 0.87 9.98
N LYS A 187 -22.56 0.99 11.19
CA LYS A 187 -23.32 1.36 12.39
C LYS A 187 -23.52 2.87 12.50
N LEU A 188 -22.74 3.65 11.76
CA LEU A 188 -22.83 5.10 11.71
C LEU A 188 -23.98 5.43 10.74
N HIS A 189 -25.19 5.66 11.27
CA HIS A 189 -26.35 6.11 10.50
C HIS A 189 -26.09 7.52 9.92
N LEU A 190 -25.38 7.59 8.80
CA LEU A 190 -25.36 8.77 7.92
C LEU A 190 -26.45 8.60 6.86
N GLU A 191 -27.70 8.83 7.25
CA GLU A 191 -28.90 9.30 6.48
C GLU A 191 -29.10 8.96 4.98
N HIS A 192 -28.40 8.00 4.37
CA HIS A 192 -28.66 7.58 2.99
C HIS A 192 -29.30 6.20 3.00
N GLU A 193 -30.62 6.18 3.22
CA GLU A 193 -31.49 5.00 3.16
C GLU A 193 -31.48 4.29 1.78
N GLU A 194 -30.82 4.83 0.75
CA GLU A 194 -30.84 4.29 -0.61
C GLU A 194 -29.95 3.04 -0.83
N PHE A 195 -29.00 2.71 0.05
CA PHE A 195 -28.08 1.57 -0.15
C PHE A 195 -28.45 0.29 0.62
N ALA A 196 -29.65 0.24 1.20
CA ALA A 196 -30.14 -0.88 2.03
C ALA A 196 -30.46 -2.19 1.26
N GLN A 197 -30.12 -2.31 -0.02
CA GLN A 197 -30.16 -3.60 -0.72
C GLN A 197 -28.82 -4.31 -0.56
N ARG A 198 -28.78 -5.39 0.23
CA ARG A 198 -27.65 -6.34 0.27
C ARG A 198 -27.37 -6.84 -1.15
N PRO A 199 -26.22 -6.52 -1.78
CA PRO A 199 -25.91 -7.08 -3.08
C PRO A 199 -25.52 -8.53 -2.87
N SER A 200 -26.23 -9.45 -3.53
CA SER A 200 -26.05 -10.89 -3.36
C SER A 200 -24.68 -11.39 -3.84
N ASN A 201 -23.86 -10.55 -4.50
CA ASN A 201 -22.53 -10.90 -5.00
C ASN A 201 -21.52 -9.74 -4.93
N MET A 202 -20.96 -9.45 -3.75
CA MET A 202 -19.93 -8.40 -3.57
C MET A 202 -18.72 -8.53 -4.51
N LEU A 203 -18.35 -9.76 -4.88
CA LEU A 203 -17.25 -10.04 -5.81
C LEU A 203 -17.60 -9.75 -7.26
N LYS A 204 -18.86 -9.93 -7.69
CA LYS A 204 -19.27 -9.59 -9.06
C LYS A 204 -19.31 -8.08 -9.25
N ASP A 205 -19.81 -7.36 -8.26
CA ASP A 205 -19.80 -5.89 -8.26
C ASP A 205 -18.37 -5.35 -8.25
N PHE A 206 -17.43 -5.98 -7.53
CA PHE A 206 -16.02 -5.57 -7.53
C PHE A 206 -15.41 -5.54 -8.94
N PHE A 207 -15.73 -6.51 -9.81
CA PHE A 207 -15.23 -6.58 -11.18
C PHE A 207 -16.16 -5.92 -12.21
N ASP A 208 -17.14 -5.12 -11.79
CA ASP A 208 -18.05 -4.45 -12.70
C ASP A 208 -17.34 -3.31 -13.44
N VAL A 209 -17.31 -3.38 -14.78
CA VAL A 209 -16.73 -2.36 -15.66
C VAL A 209 -17.48 -1.03 -15.54
N GLN A 210 -18.72 -1.04 -15.04
CA GLN A 210 -19.48 0.16 -14.73
C GLN A 210 -18.71 1.11 -13.79
N HIS A 211 -17.92 0.56 -12.86
CA HIS A 211 -17.07 1.35 -11.98
C HIS A 211 -16.04 2.21 -12.72
N VAL A 212 -15.41 1.66 -13.76
CA VAL A 212 -14.47 2.40 -14.60
C VAL A 212 -15.19 3.52 -15.35
N LYS A 213 -16.40 3.23 -15.86
CA LYS A 213 -17.25 4.19 -16.56
C LYS A 213 -17.69 5.34 -15.66
N ASP A 214 -18.03 5.04 -14.41
CA ASP A 214 -18.46 6.03 -13.41
C ASP A 214 -17.30 6.95 -13.00
N VAL A 215 -16.09 6.41 -12.82
CA VAL A 215 -14.87 7.21 -12.56
C VAL A 215 -14.62 8.15 -13.74
N TYR A 216 -14.62 7.63 -14.96
CA TYR A 216 -14.42 8.43 -16.17
C TYR A 216 -15.47 9.54 -16.30
N SER A 217 -16.75 9.18 -16.18
CA SER A 217 -17.87 10.12 -16.24
C SER A 217 -17.75 11.22 -15.18
N THR A 218 -17.38 10.85 -13.95
CA THR A 218 -17.28 11.78 -12.82
C THR A 218 -16.12 12.78 -12.97
N CYS A 219 -15.01 12.36 -13.55
CA CYS A 219 -13.86 13.23 -13.87
C CYS A 219 -14.19 14.27 -14.96
N PHE A 220 -14.94 13.88 -15.99
CA PHE A 220 -15.21 14.75 -17.14
C PHE A 220 -16.56 15.48 -17.10
N LYS A 221 -17.42 15.17 -16.11
CA LYS A 221 -18.70 15.85 -15.89
C LYS A 221 -18.51 17.37 -15.75
N LEU A 222 -19.30 18.14 -16.50
CA LEU A 222 -19.35 19.59 -16.34
C LEU A 222 -19.91 19.94 -14.96
N ARG A 223 -19.21 20.84 -14.26
CA ARG A 223 -19.60 21.33 -12.92
C ARG A 223 -19.66 22.85 -12.92
N PRO A 224 -20.62 23.45 -12.19
CA PRO A 224 -20.70 24.91 -12.05
C PRO A 224 -19.40 25.49 -11.45
N ASN A 225 -19.17 26.78 -11.69
CA ASN A 225 -18.01 27.53 -11.15
C ASN A 225 -16.62 27.00 -11.61
N LYS A 226 -16.50 26.61 -12.89
CA LYS A 226 -15.27 26.05 -13.49
C LYS A 226 -14.70 24.85 -12.72
N GLY A 227 -15.55 24.10 -11.99
CA GLY A 227 -15.12 23.01 -11.11
C GLY A 227 -14.35 21.90 -11.84
N ARG A 228 -14.72 21.59 -13.08
CA ARG A 228 -13.99 20.62 -13.92
C ARG A 228 -12.53 21.04 -14.14
N GLY A 229 -12.30 22.32 -14.46
CA GLY A 229 -10.95 22.86 -14.66
C GLY A 229 -10.09 22.80 -13.40
N LYS A 230 -10.69 23.07 -12.23
CA LYS A 230 -9.99 22.95 -10.93
C LYS A 230 -9.58 21.51 -10.62
N ILE A 231 -10.46 20.54 -10.87
CA ILE A 231 -10.16 19.12 -10.66
C ILE A 231 -9.05 18.65 -11.62
N LEU A 232 -9.16 18.98 -12.92
CA LEU A 232 -8.13 18.63 -13.90
C LEU A 232 -6.78 19.30 -13.58
N SER A 233 -6.79 20.55 -13.11
CA SER A 233 -5.57 21.24 -12.67
C SER A 233 -4.94 20.59 -11.44
N LEU A 234 -5.74 20.09 -10.49
CA LEU A 234 -5.24 19.38 -9.31
C LEU A 234 -4.65 18.02 -9.70
N ILE A 235 -5.33 17.27 -10.58
CA ILE A 235 -4.81 15.99 -11.10
C ILE A 235 -3.51 16.23 -11.86
N GLY A 236 -3.46 17.25 -12.72
CA GLY A 236 -2.24 17.62 -13.46
C GLY A 236 -1.10 18.03 -12.54
N ASN A 237 -1.37 18.78 -11.47
CA ASN A 237 -0.36 19.16 -10.48
C ASN A 237 0.19 17.94 -9.73
N LEU A 238 -0.68 17.03 -9.28
CA LEU A 238 -0.29 15.78 -8.64
C LEU A 238 0.57 14.92 -9.57
N PHE A 239 0.18 14.80 -10.85
CA PHE A 239 0.93 14.04 -11.83
C PHE A 239 2.32 14.65 -12.10
N PHE A 240 2.40 15.98 -12.22
CA PHE A 240 3.66 16.70 -12.39
C PHE A 240 4.56 16.57 -11.15
N GLY A 241 3.99 16.64 -9.95
CA GLY A 241 4.73 16.45 -8.69
C GLY A 241 5.34 15.06 -8.55
N ILE A 242 4.65 14.02 -9.06
CA ILE A 242 5.18 12.65 -9.09
C ILE A 242 6.28 12.49 -10.14
N LEU A 243 6.19 13.17 -11.29
CA LEU A 243 7.22 13.10 -12.34
C LEU A 243 8.48 13.93 -12.05
N ALA A 244 8.37 14.94 -11.18
CA ALA A 244 9.46 15.82 -10.81
C ALA A 244 10.35 15.27 -9.68
N PHE A 245 9.99 14.13 -9.10
CA PHE A 245 10.72 13.40 -8.06
C PHE A 245 11.27 12.07 -8.60
#